data_AF-A0A967GS75-F1
#
_entry.id   AF-A0A967GS75-F1
#
_cell.length_a   1.000
_cell.length_b   1.000
_cell.length_c   1.000
_cell.angle_alpha   90.00
_cell.angle_beta   90.00
_cell.angle_gamma   90.00
#
_symmetry.space_group_name_H-M   'P 1'
#
loop_
_entity.id
_entity.type
_entity.pdbx_description
1 polymer ?
#
loop_
_entity_poly.entity_id
_entity_poly.type
_entity_poly.pdbx_seq_one_letter_code
_entity_poly.pdbx_strand_id
1 'polypeptide(L)' 'MADSTSTLRIALPKGSLQDPTLSLLEKAGYSVYSSSRGLRPSSNDDELDIYMIRAQ' A
#
# COMPACT_ATOMS: atom_id res chain seq x y z
N MET A 1 27.18 3.11 6.05
CA MET A 1 26.50 1.80 6.08
C MET A 1 25.26 1.95 5.24
N ALA A 2 25.22 1.34 4.06
CA ALA A 2 24.03 1.38 3.21
C ALA A 2 22.97 0.52 3.88
N ASP A 3 21.83 1.12 4.24
CA ASP A 3 20.70 0.43 4.87
C ASP A 3 20.24 -0.69 3.93
N SER A 4 20.49 -1.94 4.32
CA SER A 4 20.27 -3.14 3.49
C SER A 4 18.80 -3.56 3.38
N THR A 5 17.85 -2.67 3.72
CA THR A 5 16.41 -2.95 3.67
C THR A 5 15.73 -1.76 3.01
N SER A 6 15.85 -1.67 1.68
CA SER A 6 15.21 -0.62 0.87
C SER A 6 13.71 -0.89 0.76
N THR A 7 12.99 -0.82 1.89
CA THR A 7 11.53 -0.96 1.90
C THR A 7 10.91 0.12 1.01
N LEU A 8 10.13 -0.30 0.01
CA LEU A 8 9.46 0.58 -0.92
C LEU A 8 8.25 1.22 -0.23
N ARG A 9 8.36 2.52 0.07
CA ARG A 9 7.28 3.29 0.71
C ARG A 9 6.37 3.92 -0.34
N ILE A 10 5.08 3.60 -0.29
CA ILE A 10 4.10 4.07 -1.28
C ILE A 10 2.88 4.65 -0.55
N ALA A 11 2.42 5.83 -0.97
CA ALA A 11 1.21 6.45 -0.45
C ALA A 11 0.08 6.33 -1.47
N LEU A 12 -1.02 5.69 -1.07
CA LEU A 12 -2.21 5.47 -1.87
C LEU A 12 -3.35 6.37 -1.39
N PRO A 13 -4.14 6.97 -2.31
CA PRO A 13 -5.32 7.72 -1.95
C PRO A 13 -6.41 6.80 -1.38
N LYS A 14 -6.98 7.18 -0.22
CA LYS A 14 -8.14 6.56 0.40
C LYS A 14 -9.42 7.17 -0.16
N GLY A 15 -10.39 6.34 -0.52
CA GLY A 15 -11.68 6.79 -1.08
C GLY A 15 -11.89 6.29 -2.51
N SER A 16 -12.33 7.17 -3.41
CA SER A 16 -12.75 6.81 -4.79
C SER A 16 -11.68 6.08 -5.62
N LEU A 17 -10.40 6.35 -5.36
CA LEU A 17 -9.28 5.72 -6.05
C LEU A 17 -8.69 4.51 -5.32
N GLN A 18 -9.21 4.15 -4.15
CA GLN A 18 -8.68 3.04 -3.36
C GLN A 18 -8.85 1.70 -4.08
N ASP A 19 -10.09 1.35 -4.45
CA ASP A 19 -10.41 0.09 -5.14
C ASP A 19 -9.67 -0.09 -6.49
N PRO A 20 -9.62 0.91 -7.40
CA PRO A 20 -8.89 0.74 -8.65
C PRO A 20 -7.38 0.61 -8.45
N THR A 21 -6.80 1.26 -7.43
CA THR A 21 -5.38 1.11 -7.13
C THR A 21 -5.06 -0.25 -6.50
N LEU A 22 -5.90 -0.74 -5.58
CA LEU A 22 -5.77 -2.09 -5.02
C LEU A 22 -5.87 -3.14 -6.14
N SER A 23 -6.81 -2.99 -7.07
CA SER A 23 -6.98 -3.90 -8.20
C SER A 23 -5.77 -3.92 -9.12
N LEU A 24 -5.06 -2.80 -9.27
CA LEU A 24 -3.82 -2.73 -10.05
C LEU A 24 -2.68 -3.47 -9.35
N LEU A 25 -2.55 -3.31 -8.04
CA LEU A 25 -1.56 -4.00 -7.21
C LEU A 25 -1.80 -5.51 -7.20
N GLU A 26 -3.06 -5.94 -7.06
CA GLU A 26 -3.44 -7.36 -7.14
C GLU A 26 -3.07 -7.97 -8.50
N LYS A 27 -3.33 -7.26 -9.61
CA LYS A 27 -2.91 -7.68 -10.96
C LYS A 27 -1.40 -7.81 -11.11
N ALA A 28 -0.63 -7.01 -10.37
CA ALA A 28 0.82 -7.10 -10.31
C ALA A 28 1.33 -8.20 -9.36
N GLY A 29 0.43 -8.92 -8.66
CA GLY A 29 0.77 -9.98 -7.71
C GLY A 29 0.91 -9.51 -6.25
N TYR A 30 0.61 -8.25 -5.96
CA TYR A 30 0.65 -7.70 -4.61
C TYR A 30 -0.75 -7.75 -3.99
N SER A 31 -0.95 -8.63 -3.01
CA SER A 31 -2.17 -8.72 -2.23
C SER A 31 -2.11 -7.73 -1.06
N VAL A 32 -2.94 -6.70 -1.13
CA VAL A 32 -2.97 -5.61 -0.13
C VAL A 32 -4.28 -5.65 0.65
N TYR A 33 -4.18 -5.93 1.93
CA TYR A 33 -5.29 -6.02 2.87
C TYR A 33 -5.45 -4.70 3.61
N SER A 34 -6.49 -3.95 3.27
CA SER A 34 -6.81 -2.70 3.95
C SER A 34 -7.95 -2.89 4.95
N SER A 35 -7.82 -2.29 6.13
CA SER A 35 -8.91 -2.21 7.10
C SER A 35 -9.63 -0.87 6.99
N SER A 36 -10.94 -0.85 7.26
CA SER A 36 -11.80 0.33 7.08
C SER A 36 -11.28 1.58 7.81
N ARG A 37 -10.58 1.37 8.94
CA ARG A 37 -10.06 2.42 9.82
C ARG A 37 -8.55 2.62 9.71
N GLY A 38 -7.82 1.65 9.18
CA GLY A 38 -6.36 1.69 9.09
C GLY A 38 -5.86 2.71 8.06
N LEU A 39 -4.73 3.33 8.39
CA LEU A 39 -3.91 4.14 7.46
C LEU A 39 -2.70 3.36 6.95
N ARG A 40 -2.45 2.16 7.48
CA ARG A 40 -1.45 1.21 7.01
C ARG A 40 -2.15 -0.09 6.64
N PRO A 41 -2.37 -0.37 5.35
CA PRO A 41 -2.77 -1.70 4.93
C PRO A 41 -1.60 -2.67 5.07
N SER A 42 -1.92 -3.95 5.23
CA SER A 42 -0.93 -5.03 5.26
C SER A 42 -0.76 -5.59 3.85
N SER A 43 0.47 -5.82 3.42
CA SER A 43 0.81 -6.49 2.15
C SER A 43 1.34 -7.91 2.41
N ASN A 44 1.36 -8.73 1.37
CA ASN A 44 2.05 -10.02 1.38
C ASN A 44 3.58 -9.92 1.23
N ASP A 45 4.10 -8.71 1.12
CA ASP A 45 5.51 -8.40 0.89
C ASP A 45 5.99 -7.52 2.05
N ASP A 46 6.98 -8.03 2.80
CA ASP A 46 7.58 -7.36 3.96
C ASP A 46 8.49 -6.19 3.56
N GLU A 47 8.90 -6.12 2.29
CA GLU A 47 9.66 -4.99 1.76
C GLU A 47 8.76 -3.85 1.28
N LEU A 48 7.43 -4.00 1.32
CA LEU A 48 6.48 -3.02 0.80
C LEU A 48 5.75 -2.29 1.93
N ASP A 49 6.02 -1.00 2.12
CA ASP A 49 5.41 -0.19 3.18
C ASP A 49 4.36 0.76 2.59
N ILE A 50 3.09 0.35 2.64
CA ILE A 50 1.97 1.11 2.07
C ILE A 50 1.33 2.01 3.12
N TYR A 51 1.01 3.24 2.72
CA TYR A 51 0.24 4.20 3.49
C TYR A 51 -1.01 4.60 2.74
N MET A 52 -2.13 4.72 3.44
CA MET A 52 -3.36 5.29 2.91
C MET A 52 -3.49 6.73 3.38
N ILE A 53 -3.49 7.66 2.42
CA ILE A 53 -3.68 9.09 2.65
C ILE A 53 -5.03 9.53 2.10
N ARG A 54 -5.72 10.45 2.76
CA ARG A 54 -6.87 11.10 2.13
C ARG A 54 -6.36 12.19 1.22
N ALA A 55 -6.69 12.11 -0.07
CA ALA A 55 -6.51 13.24 -0.97
C ALA A 55 -7.45 14.37 -0.48
N GLN A 56 -6.87 15.55 -0.28
CA GLN A 56 -7.59 16.78 0.07
C GLN A 56 -8.28 17.36 -1.17
#